data_AF-A0A7L2HYW3-F1
#
_entry.id   AF-A0A7L2HYW3-F1
#
_cell.length_a   1.000
_cell.length_b   1.000
_cell.length_c   1.000
_cell.angle_alpha   90.00
_cell.angle_beta   90.00
_cell.angle_gamma   90.00
#
_symmetry.space_group_name_H-M   'P 1'
#
loop_
_entity.id
_entity.type
_entity.pdbx_description
1 polymer ?
#
loop_
_entity_poly.entity_id
_entity_poly.type
_entity_poly.pdbx_seq_one_letter_code
_entity_poly.pdbx_strand_id
1 'polypeptide(L)'
;NSVWVSTDHDEIEKVAKQFGAQVHRRSPEVSQDSSTSLEAIREFLHHHHEVDIVGNIQATSPCLHPTDLIKVADLIQKEGFDSVFSVVRRHQFRWSEVKKGENKMTEPQNLNPAKRYRRQDWPGELYENGSFYFAKRHLIEKGYLQVIVFEIFGFGVCKNFHPKKITSLSSFGYFGKEPLKEVKLLVCSIDGCLTNGRIYVTEDQREMVSYDYRDIVGIDLLKKRGIQV
;
A
#
# COMPACT_ATOMS: atom_id res chain seq x y z
N ASN A 1 22.25 -9.13 8.58
CA ASN A 1 20.87 -8.68 8.28
C ASN A 1 19.89 -9.50 9.09
N SER A 2 18.94 -8.85 9.75
CA SER A 2 18.01 -9.45 10.71
C SER A 2 16.61 -8.86 10.55
N VAL A 3 15.57 -9.66 10.79
CA VAL A 3 14.17 -9.22 10.83
C VAL A 3 13.69 -9.27 12.27
N TRP A 4 13.14 -8.16 12.76
CA TRP A 4 12.71 -7.99 14.14
C TRP A 4 11.25 -7.55 14.22
N VAL A 5 10.55 -8.00 15.27
CA VAL A 5 9.25 -7.48 15.69
C VAL A 5 9.41 -6.93 17.11
N SER A 6 9.17 -5.64 17.27
CA SER A 6 9.11 -4.97 18.58
C SER A 6 7.68 -5.04 19.11
N THR A 7 7.47 -5.70 20.25
CA THR A 7 6.13 -5.89 20.83
C THR A 7 6.18 -5.99 22.34
N ASP A 8 5.11 -5.55 23.00
CA ASP A 8 4.83 -5.67 24.43
C ASP A 8 3.85 -6.81 24.75
N HIS A 9 3.31 -7.48 23.72
CA HIS A 9 2.27 -8.50 23.87
C HIS A 9 2.75 -9.91 23.46
N ASP A 10 2.50 -10.89 24.34
CA ASP A 10 2.89 -12.29 24.17
C ASP A 10 2.32 -12.98 22.93
N GLU A 11 1.07 -12.69 22.56
CA GLU A 11 0.46 -13.30 21.37
C GLU A 11 1.12 -12.80 20.07
N ILE A 12 1.50 -11.53 20.03
CA ILE A 12 2.25 -10.95 18.91
C ILE A 12 3.65 -11.58 18.83
N GLU A 13 4.30 -11.80 19.98
CA GLU A 13 5.59 -12.48 20.04
C GLU A 13 5.50 -13.92 19.49
N LYS A 14 4.49 -14.69 19.89
CA LYS A 14 4.27 -16.05 19.39
C LYS A 14 4.12 -16.06 17.87
N VAL A 15 3.30 -15.16 17.32
CA VAL A 15 3.10 -15.05 15.87
C VAL A 15 4.40 -14.63 15.18
N ALA A 16 5.12 -13.64 15.70
CA ALA A 16 6.39 -13.21 15.11
C ALA A 16 7.41 -14.36 14.99
N LYS A 17 7.53 -15.17 16.06
CA LYS A 17 8.40 -16.36 16.08
C LYS A 17 7.95 -17.42 15.07
N GLN A 18 6.64 -17.63 14.88
CA GLN A 18 6.11 -18.56 13.86
C GLN A 18 6.51 -18.16 12.43
N PHE A 19 6.65 -16.85 12.17
CA PHE A 19 7.11 -16.31 10.88
C PHE A 19 8.64 -16.16 10.80
N GLY A 20 9.40 -16.64 11.80
CA GLY A 20 10.85 -16.63 11.80
C GLY A 20 11.49 -15.27 12.11
N ALA A 21 10.72 -14.30 12.59
CA ALA A 21 11.25 -13.02 13.04
C ALA A 21 11.82 -13.13 14.46
N GLN A 22 12.88 -12.36 14.72
CA GLN A 22 13.38 -12.14 16.08
C GLN A 22 12.43 -11.18 16.81
N VAL A 23 12.37 -11.29 18.14
CA VAL A 23 11.45 -10.47 18.94
C VAL A 23 12.22 -9.63 19.93
N HIS A 24 11.93 -8.33 19.91
CA HIS A 24 12.37 -7.38 20.92
C HIS A 24 11.17 -7.06 21.82
N ARG A 25 11.30 -7.31 23.13
CA ARG A 25 10.27 -6.96 24.10
C ARG A 25 10.44 -5.51 24.51
N ARG A 26 9.61 -4.66 23.92
CA ARG A 26 9.62 -3.23 24.22
C ARG A 26 9.03 -2.94 25.59
N SER A 27 9.45 -1.83 26.18
CA SER A 27 8.94 -1.38 27.47
C SER A 27 7.48 -0.90 27.35
N PRO A 28 6.73 -0.91 28.47
CA PRO A 28 5.41 -0.27 28.51
C PRO A 28 5.44 1.23 28.20
N GLU A 29 6.58 1.89 28.41
CA GLU A 29 6.76 3.35 28.24
C GLU A 29 6.67 3.76 26.76
N VAL A 30 7.19 2.92 25.85
CA VAL A 30 7.13 3.14 24.38
C VAL A 30 5.96 2.40 23.71
N SER A 31 5.01 1.92 24.51
CA SER A 31 3.83 1.16 24.07
C SER A 31 2.50 1.90 24.30
N GLN A 32 2.56 3.18 24.69
CA GLN A 32 1.36 3.99 24.94
C GLN A 32 0.77 4.52 23.63
N ASP A 33 -0.51 4.88 23.64
CA ASP A 33 -1.19 5.50 22.48
C ASP A 33 -0.56 6.84 22.06
N SER A 34 0.10 7.54 22.99
CA SER A 34 0.84 8.76 22.74
C SER A 34 2.30 8.54 22.31
N SER A 35 2.82 7.31 22.43
CA SER A 35 4.19 6.98 22.07
C SER A 35 4.36 7.02 20.55
N THR A 36 5.42 7.69 20.11
CA THR A 36 5.76 7.83 18.70
C THR A 36 6.50 6.59 18.20
N SER A 37 6.40 6.32 16.89
CA SER A 37 7.22 5.26 16.28
C SER A 37 8.72 5.50 16.45
N LEU A 38 9.15 6.77 16.53
CA LEU A 38 10.54 7.14 16.72
C LEU A 38 11.07 6.73 18.10
N GLU A 39 10.26 6.87 19.16
CA GLU A 39 10.63 6.46 20.52
C GLU A 39 10.83 4.95 20.60
N ALA A 40 9.91 4.16 20.03
CA ALA A 40 10.04 2.71 20.00
C ALA A 40 11.28 2.24 19.20
N ILE A 41 11.61 2.91 18.09
CA ILE A 41 12.82 2.59 17.31
C ILE A 41 14.09 2.96 18.08
N ARG A 42 14.10 4.09 18.79
CA ARG A 42 15.25 4.50 19.61
C ARG A 42 15.49 3.52 20.76
N GLU A 43 14.44 3.09 21.45
CA GLU A 43 14.55 2.06 22.48
C GLU A 43 15.16 0.76 21.91
N PHE A 44 14.68 0.33 20.74
CA PHE A 44 15.25 -0.83 20.05
C PHE A 44 16.74 -0.63 19.75
N LEU A 45 17.13 0.52 19.18
CA LEU A 45 18.53 0.82 18.85
C LEU A 45 19.46 0.98 20.07
N HIS A 46 18.92 1.31 21.24
CA HIS A 46 19.66 1.33 22.50
C HIS A 46 20.03 -0.07 22.99
N HIS A 47 19.20 -1.08 22.71
CA HIS A 47 19.48 -2.47 23.09
C HIS A 47 20.27 -3.23 22.01
N HIS A 48 20.20 -2.77 20.76
CA HIS A 48 20.76 -3.43 19.59
C HIS A 48 21.81 -2.53 18.91
N HIS A 49 22.99 -2.39 19.53
CA HIS A 49 24.08 -1.54 19.03
C HIS A 49 24.67 -2.00 17.69
N GLU A 50 24.48 -3.27 17.34
CA GLU A 50 24.91 -3.89 16.09
C GLU A 50 24.12 -3.41 14.85
N VAL A 51 23.02 -2.69 15.05
CA VAL A 51 22.13 -2.24 13.96
C VAL A 51 22.52 -0.85 13.47
N ASP A 52 22.98 -0.74 12.23
CA ASP A 52 23.36 0.54 11.61
C ASP A 52 22.25 1.20 10.80
N ILE A 53 21.39 0.39 10.17
CA ILE A 53 20.28 0.83 9.31
C ILE A 53 19.01 0.17 9.81
N VAL A 54 17.98 0.98 10.06
CA VAL A 54 16.66 0.50 10.45
C VAL A 54 15.71 0.63 9.27
N GLY A 55 15.04 -0.46 8.93
CA GLY A 55 13.86 -0.46 8.07
C GLY A 55 12.60 -0.65 8.90
N ASN A 56 11.96 0.45 9.30
CA ASN A 56 10.69 0.40 10.02
C ASN A 56 9.55 0.12 9.05
N ILE A 57 8.97 -1.09 9.11
CA ILE A 57 7.85 -1.51 8.26
C ILE A 57 6.57 -1.54 9.10
N GLN A 58 5.52 -0.86 8.66
CA GLN A 58 4.26 -0.80 9.40
C GLN A 58 3.31 -1.91 8.94
N ALA A 59 2.85 -2.75 9.88
CA ALA A 59 1.93 -3.86 9.62
C ALA A 59 0.54 -3.41 9.10
N THR A 60 0.19 -2.13 9.25
CA THR A 60 -1.03 -1.52 8.69
C THR A 60 -1.02 -1.38 7.17
N SER A 61 0.12 -1.67 6.53
CA SER A 61 0.30 -1.69 5.07
C SER A 61 0.67 -3.11 4.59
N PRO A 62 -0.27 -4.07 4.62
CA PRO A 62 0.03 -5.49 4.34
C PRO A 62 0.41 -5.77 2.89
N CYS A 63 0.23 -4.79 1.99
CA CYS A 63 0.42 -4.94 0.56
C CYS A 63 1.83 -4.52 0.09
N LEU A 64 2.81 -4.64 0.99
CA LEU A 64 4.22 -4.40 0.71
C LEU A 64 4.84 -5.60 -0.01
N HIS A 65 5.57 -5.36 -1.10
CA HIS A 65 6.21 -6.41 -1.87
C HIS A 65 7.73 -6.46 -1.62
N PRO A 66 8.37 -7.64 -1.55
CA PRO A 66 9.82 -7.75 -1.34
C PRO A 66 10.66 -6.97 -2.36
N THR A 67 10.19 -6.83 -3.60
CA THR A 67 10.89 -6.04 -4.62
C THR A 67 11.04 -4.58 -4.26
N ASP A 68 10.08 -4.01 -3.52
CA ASP A 68 10.14 -2.62 -3.09
C ASP A 68 11.23 -2.44 -2.02
N LEU A 69 11.35 -3.41 -1.11
CA LEU A 69 12.39 -3.42 -0.09
C LEU A 69 13.79 -3.61 -0.69
N ILE A 70 13.94 -4.44 -1.72
CA ILE A 70 15.21 -4.62 -2.44
C ILE A 70 15.66 -3.32 -3.09
N LYS A 71 14.74 -2.60 -3.76
CA LYS A 71 15.04 -1.29 -4.37
C LYS A 71 15.51 -0.28 -3.31
N VAL A 72 14.84 -0.24 -2.17
CA VAL A 72 15.22 0.68 -1.07
C VAL A 72 16.59 0.33 -0.50
N ALA A 73 16.89 -0.95 -0.34
CA ALA A 73 18.22 -1.39 0.10
C ALA A 73 19.31 -0.94 -0.91
N ASP A 74 19.04 -1.07 -2.21
CA ASP A 74 19.95 -0.60 -3.27
C ASP A 74 20.20 0.91 -3.20
N LEU A 75 19.18 1.73 -2.97
CA LEU A 75 19.34 3.19 -2.82
C LEU A 75 20.27 3.53 -1.66
N ILE A 76 20.07 2.89 -0.51
CA ILE A 76 20.87 3.19 0.69
C ILE A 76 22.31 2.71 0.51
N GLN A 77 22.52 1.51 -0.04
CA GLN A 77 23.83 0.89 -0.14
C GLN A 77 24.65 1.36 -1.34
N LYS A 78 24.03 1.55 -2.51
CA LYS A 78 24.71 1.90 -3.77
C LYS A 78 24.72 3.39 -4.03
N GLU A 79 23.59 4.06 -3.79
CA GLU A 79 23.43 5.51 -4.06
C GLU A 79 23.75 6.38 -2.83
N GLY A 80 23.93 5.76 -1.66
CA GLY A 80 24.43 6.43 -0.46
C GLY A 80 23.39 7.24 0.31
N PHE A 81 22.10 7.02 0.07
CA PHE A 81 21.03 7.71 0.79
C PHE A 81 21.03 7.40 2.30
N ASP A 82 20.81 8.42 3.13
CA ASP A 82 20.77 8.25 4.59
C ASP A 82 19.37 7.88 5.12
N SER A 83 18.31 8.27 4.40
CA SER A 83 16.91 7.99 4.73
C SER A 83 16.09 7.81 3.45
N VAL A 84 15.17 6.85 3.46
CA VAL A 84 14.27 6.52 2.34
C VAL A 84 12.93 6.09 2.90
N PHE A 85 11.84 6.72 2.49
CA PHE A 85 10.50 6.37 2.97
C PHE A 85 9.46 6.28 1.87
N SER A 86 8.38 5.57 2.16
CA SER A 86 7.36 5.19 1.20
C SER A 86 6.33 6.30 0.95
N VAL A 87 6.21 6.76 -0.30
CA VAL A 87 5.14 7.68 -0.73
C VAL A 87 4.31 7.14 -1.89
N VAL A 88 3.09 7.67 -2.03
CA VAL A 88 2.16 7.44 -3.15
C VAL A 88 1.71 8.75 -3.78
N ARG A 89 1.63 8.77 -5.11
CA ARG A 89 1.12 9.91 -5.87
C ARG A 89 -0.41 9.96 -5.86
N ARG A 90 -0.96 11.09 -5.42
CA ARG A 90 -2.41 11.36 -5.42
C ARG A 90 -2.72 12.62 -6.21
N HIS A 91 -3.89 12.60 -6.84
CA HIS A 91 -4.41 13.71 -7.62
C HIS A 91 -5.69 14.21 -6.95
N GLN A 92 -5.55 14.67 -5.71
CA GLN A 92 -6.65 15.18 -4.90
C GLN A 92 -6.55 16.70 -4.83
N PHE A 93 -7.69 17.37 -4.89
CA PHE A 93 -7.75 18.82 -4.72
C PHE A 93 -7.88 19.16 -3.24
N ARG A 94 -7.00 20.04 -2.76
CA ARG A 94 -6.97 20.51 -1.37
C ARG A 94 -7.62 21.88 -1.26
N TRP A 95 -8.42 22.04 -0.22
CA TRP A 95 -9.06 23.30 0.16
C TRP A 95 -8.72 23.56 1.62
N SER A 96 -8.56 24.82 2.01
CA SER A 96 -8.34 25.18 3.41
C SER A 96 -9.56 24.81 4.25
N GLU A 97 -9.30 24.34 5.47
CA GLU A 97 -10.35 24.08 6.46
C GLU A 97 -10.74 25.39 7.14
N VAL A 98 -12.04 25.63 7.32
CA VAL A 98 -12.57 26.77 8.07
C VAL A 98 -13.22 26.23 9.34
N LYS A 99 -12.76 26.69 10.51
CA LYS A 99 -13.34 26.28 11.78
C LYS A 99 -14.71 26.92 11.98
N LYS A 100 -15.61 26.18 12.63
CA LYS A 100 -16.95 26.65 12.97
C LYS A 100 -16.85 27.90 13.86
N GLY A 101 -17.40 29.02 13.38
CA GLY A 101 -17.33 30.32 14.05
C GLY A 101 -16.33 31.32 13.46
N GLU A 102 -15.48 30.90 12.52
CA GLU A 102 -14.63 31.82 11.75
C GLU A 102 -15.40 32.38 10.54
N ASN A 103 -15.37 33.71 10.37
CA ASN A 103 -15.94 34.37 9.19
C ASN A 103 -14.95 34.35 8.01
N LYS A 104 -14.43 33.17 7.66
CA LYS A 104 -13.48 32.95 6.57
C LYS A 104 -14.06 31.95 5.57
N MET A 105 -13.71 32.12 4.30
CA MET A 105 -14.11 31.18 3.25
C MET A 105 -12.99 30.20 2.97
N THR A 106 -13.34 29.02 2.46
CA THR A 106 -12.35 28.01 2.06
C THR A 106 -11.60 28.48 0.81
N GLU A 107 -10.30 28.22 0.78
CA GLU A 107 -9.40 28.65 -0.29
C GLU A 107 -8.76 27.43 -0.96
N PRO A 108 -8.67 27.41 -2.31
CA PRO A 108 -8.04 26.31 -3.02
C PRO A 108 -6.51 26.33 -2.81
N GLN A 109 -5.92 25.21 -2.37
CA GLN A 109 -4.49 25.14 -2.07
C GLN A 109 -3.61 24.65 -3.24
N ASN A 110 -4.16 23.77 -4.10
CA ASN A 110 -3.40 23.14 -5.20
C ASN A 110 -4.18 23.13 -6.52
N LEU A 111 -5.16 24.03 -6.67
CA LEU A 111 -5.96 24.16 -7.89
C LEU A 111 -6.35 25.61 -8.17
N ASN A 112 -6.65 25.89 -9.44
CA ASN A 112 -7.42 27.05 -9.83
C ASN A 112 -8.88 26.59 -10.08
N PRO A 113 -9.88 27.04 -9.30
CA PRO A 113 -11.28 26.67 -9.51
C PRO A 113 -11.82 27.03 -10.91
N ALA A 114 -11.32 28.10 -11.53
CA ALA A 114 -11.70 28.50 -12.88
C ALA A 114 -11.08 27.61 -13.98
N LYS A 115 -10.04 26.82 -13.65
CA LYS A 115 -9.36 25.90 -14.58
C LYS A 115 -8.94 24.63 -13.86
N ARG A 116 -9.92 23.76 -13.58
CA ARG A 116 -9.68 22.46 -12.93
C ARG A 116 -8.98 21.49 -13.88
N TYR A 117 -7.80 21.02 -13.48
CA TYR A 117 -7.03 20.03 -14.22
C TYR A 117 -7.72 18.66 -14.20
N ARG A 118 -7.65 17.90 -15.30
CA ARG A 118 -7.94 16.45 -15.25
C ARG A 118 -6.76 15.74 -14.62
N ARG A 119 -6.96 14.50 -14.17
CA ARG A 119 -5.93 13.72 -13.48
C ARG A 119 -4.63 13.57 -14.29
N GLN A 120 -4.74 13.46 -15.61
CA GLN A 120 -3.62 13.33 -16.54
C GLN A 120 -2.92 14.66 -16.87
N ASP A 121 -3.54 15.80 -16.56
CA ASP A 121 -3.05 17.12 -16.98
C ASP A 121 -2.07 17.73 -15.96
N TRP A 122 -1.79 17.04 -14.85
CA TRP A 122 -0.86 17.51 -13.83
C TRP A 122 -0.21 16.34 -13.09
N PRO A 123 0.98 16.53 -12.50
CA PRO A 123 1.75 15.44 -11.89
C PRO A 123 1.15 14.92 -10.57
N GLY A 124 0.20 15.62 -9.94
CA GLY A 124 -0.27 15.25 -8.60
C GLY A 124 0.73 15.61 -7.49
N GLU A 125 0.40 15.20 -6.27
CA GLU A 125 1.21 15.40 -5.07
C GLU A 125 1.61 14.05 -4.45
N LEU A 126 2.77 14.00 -3.80
CA LEU A 126 3.27 12.83 -3.09
C LEU A 126 2.81 12.87 -1.64
N TYR A 127 2.27 11.76 -1.17
CA TYR A 127 1.84 11.58 0.21
C TYR A 127 2.48 10.34 0.80
N GLU A 128 2.96 10.43 2.02
CA GLU A 128 3.37 9.26 2.81
C GLU A 128 2.20 8.27 2.87
N ASN A 129 2.51 6.99 2.65
CA ASN A 129 1.52 5.92 2.69
C ASN A 129 1.66 5.02 3.93
N GLY A 130 2.65 5.28 4.79
CA GLY A 130 2.88 4.50 6.00
C GLY A 130 3.20 3.02 5.73
N SER A 131 3.92 2.71 4.64
CA SER A 131 4.37 1.34 4.39
C SER A 131 5.70 1.06 5.06
N PHE A 132 6.71 1.89 4.81
CA PHE A 132 8.01 1.77 5.46
C PHE A 132 8.78 3.09 5.56
N TYR A 133 9.73 3.11 6.49
CA TYR A 133 10.68 4.19 6.73
C TYR A 133 12.05 3.59 6.99
N PHE A 134 13.00 3.79 6.09
CA PHE A 134 14.39 3.39 6.27
C PHE A 134 15.23 4.59 6.65
N ALA A 135 16.09 4.44 7.65
CA ALA A 135 17.04 5.46 8.05
C ALA A 135 18.28 4.85 8.71
N LYS A 136 19.43 5.52 8.54
CA LYS A 136 20.65 5.21 9.28
C LYS A 136 20.52 5.63 10.75
N ARG A 137 21.19 4.90 11.65
CA ARG A 137 21.23 5.12 13.10
C ARG A 137 21.44 6.59 13.47
N HIS A 138 22.46 7.23 12.87
CA HIS A 138 22.81 8.62 13.19
C HIS A 138 21.67 9.64 12.92
N LEU A 139 20.76 9.37 11.97
CA LEU A 139 19.59 10.22 11.73
C LEU A 139 18.52 9.98 12.80
N ILE A 140 18.28 8.72 13.14
CA ILE A 140 17.28 8.32 14.14
C ILE A 140 17.66 8.85 15.52
N GLU A 141 18.95 8.80 15.88
CA GLU A 141 19.48 9.37 17.12
C GLU A 141 19.26 10.89 17.16
N LYS A 142 19.44 11.59 16.04
CA LYS A 142 19.10 13.03 15.89
C LYS A 142 17.59 13.31 15.86
N GLY A 143 16.76 12.29 15.67
CA GLY A 143 15.30 12.38 15.69
C GLY A 143 14.64 12.49 14.33
N TYR A 144 15.37 12.17 13.26
CA TYR A 144 14.88 12.22 11.89
C TYR A 144 14.62 10.82 11.36
N LEU A 145 13.37 10.58 10.93
CA LEU A 145 12.98 9.40 10.14
C LEU A 145 12.84 9.73 8.66
N GLN A 146 12.34 10.93 8.34
CA GLN A 146 12.14 11.41 6.96
C GLN A 146 13.12 12.53 6.62
N VAL A 147 14.04 12.29 5.70
CA VAL A 147 14.89 13.35 5.12
C VAL A 147 14.82 13.37 3.59
N ILE A 148 14.80 12.19 2.95
CA ILE A 148 14.78 12.08 1.48
C ILE A 148 13.60 11.21 1.02
N VAL A 149 12.84 11.74 0.07
CA VAL A 149 11.60 11.15 -0.45
C VAL A 149 11.91 10.13 -1.55
N PHE A 150 11.34 8.92 -1.47
CA PHE A 150 11.37 7.95 -2.57
C PHE A 150 9.96 7.50 -2.96
N GLU A 151 9.62 7.71 -4.23
CA GLU A 151 8.33 7.29 -4.78
C GLU A 151 8.30 5.79 -5.07
N ILE A 152 7.44 5.05 -4.37
CA ILE A 152 7.20 3.65 -4.69
C ILE A 152 6.20 3.59 -5.85
N PHE A 153 6.71 3.27 -7.04
CA PHE A 153 5.88 2.75 -8.13
C PHE A 153 5.61 1.27 -7.90
N GLY A 154 4.65 0.98 -7.04
CA GLY A 154 4.19 -0.38 -6.74
C GLY A 154 2.73 -0.56 -7.14
N PHE A 155 2.48 -1.45 -8.11
CA PHE A 155 1.16 -2.07 -8.30
C PHE A 155 0.82 -2.86 -7.04
N GLY A 156 0.19 -2.20 -6.07
CA GLY A 156 -0.02 -2.83 -4.76
C GLY A 156 -0.21 -1.87 -3.60
N VAL A 157 -0.25 -0.55 -3.82
CA VAL A 157 -0.61 0.36 -2.71
C VAL A 157 -2.00 0.01 -2.21
N CYS A 158 -2.06 -0.68 -1.07
CA CYS A 158 -3.30 -0.84 -0.34
C CYS A 158 -3.70 0.52 0.21
N LYS A 159 -4.46 1.26 -0.62
CA LYS A 159 -5.25 2.41 -0.22
C LYS A 159 -6.02 2.02 1.04
N ASN A 160 -5.53 2.50 2.18
CA ASN A 160 -6.13 2.47 3.50
C ASN A 160 -6.37 1.06 4.08
N PHE A 161 -6.13 0.93 5.38
CA PHE A 161 -6.54 -0.21 6.20
C PHE A 161 -8.07 -0.28 6.23
N HIS A 162 -8.68 -0.83 5.19
CA HIS A 162 -10.13 -0.99 5.09
C HIS A 162 -10.46 -2.47 5.32
N PRO A 163 -11.39 -2.82 6.23
CA PRO A 163 -11.71 -4.22 6.56
C PRO A 163 -11.97 -5.10 5.33
N LYS A 164 -12.66 -4.54 4.33
CA LYS A 164 -12.95 -5.18 3.04
C LYS A 164 -11.70 -5.66 2.26
N LYS A 165 -10.54 -5.00 2.42
CA LYS A 165 -9.29 -5.43 1.78
C LYS A 165 -8.62 -6.58 2.52
N ILE A 166 -8.74 -6.63 3.85
CA ILE A 166 -8.29 -7.79 4.63
C ILE A 166 -9.12 -9.00 4.27
N THR A 167 -10.44 -8.83 4.10
CA THR A 167 -11.31 -9.89 3.59
C THR A 167 -10.84 -10.34 2.20
N SER A 168 -10.53 -9.41 1.28
CA SER A 168 -10.01 -9.78 -0.04
C SER A 168 -8.63 -10.47 0.02
N LEU A 169 -7.69 -10.01 0.85
CA LEU A 169 -6.40 -10.67 1.05
C LEU A 169 -6.55 -12.06 1.68
N SER A 170 -7.50 -12.23 2.60
CA SER A 170 -7.79 -13.49 3.27
C SER A 170 -8.51 -14.47 2.34
N SER A 171 -9.45 -13.96 1.52
CA SER A 171 -10.24 -14.76 0.58
C SER A 171 -9.49 -15.13 -0.70
N PHE A 172 -8.62 -14.25 -1.22
CA PHE A 172 -7.90 -14.46 -2.48
C PHE A 172 -6.40 -14.74 -2.30
N GLY A 173 -5.90 -14.65 -1.06
CA GLY A 173 -4.48 -14.72 -0.75
C GLY A 173 -3.76 -13.41 -1.05
N TYR A 174 -2.80 -13.06 -0.20
CA TYR A 174 -1.71 -12.18 -0.59
C TYR A 174 -0.71 -13.03 -1.36
N PHE A 175 -0.36 -12.63 -2.60
CA PHE A 175 0.53 -13.31 -3.55
C PHE A 175 1.03 -14.67 -3.03
N GLY A 176 0.36 -15.75 -3.46
CA GLY A 176 0.62 -17.10 -2.97
C GLY A 176 2.12 -17.40 -2.89
N LYS A 177 2.54 -18.14 -1.86
CA LYS A 177 3.94 -18.58 -1.67
C LYS A 177 4.52 -19.26 -2.90
N GLU A 178 3.67 -19.79 -3.76
CA GLU A 178 4.04 -20.35 -5.05
C GLU A 178 3.65 -19.38 -6.18
N PRO A 179 4.52 -19.16 -7.18
CA PRO A 179 4.10 -18.52 -8.42
C PRO A 179 2.90 -19.29 -8.97
N LEU A 180 1.90 -18.59 -9.52
CA LEU A 180 0.73 -19.22 -10.14
C LEU A 180 1.22 -20.26 -11.14
N LYS A 181 1.14 -21.53 -10.76
CA LYS A 181 1.35 -22.67 -11.65
C LYS A 181 0.23 -22.57 -12.68
N GLU A 182 0.62 -22.35 -13.93
CA GLU A 182 -0.18 -22.40 -15.17
C GLU A 182 -1.70 -22.37 -14.97
N VAL A 183 -2.35 -21.26 -15.36
CA VAL A 183 -3.81 -21.12 -15.27
C VAL A 183 -4.49 -22.17 -16.14
N LYS A 184 -5.23 -23.10 -15.55
CA LYS A 184 -5.90 -24.20 -16.28
C LYS A 184 -7.39 -23.97 -16.53
N LEU A 185 -8.03 -23.09 -15.75
CA LEU A 185 -9.46 -22.86 -15.80
C LEU A 185 -9.77 -21.38 -15.55
N LEU A 186 -10.58 -20.79 -16.42
CA LEU A 186 -11.25 -19.50 -16.21
C LEU A 186 -12.73 -19.78 -15.93
N VAL A 187 -13.24 -19.28 -14.81
CA VAL A 187 -14.68 -19.27 -14.52
C VAL A 187 -15.14 -17.81 -14.51
N CYS A 188 -16.11 -17.46 -15.35
CA CYS A 188 -16.67 -16.12 -15.39
C CYS A 188 -18.19 -16.16 -15.47
N SER A 189 -18.85 -15.20 -14.82
CA SER A 189 -20.29 -14.96 -14.96
C SER A 189 -20.54 -14.24 -16.28
N ILE A 190 -21.64 -14.54 -16.97
CA ILE A 190 -22.07 -13.72 -18.10
C ILE A 190 -22.59 -12.39 -17.57
N ASP A 191 -23.49 -12.45 -16.59
CA ASP A 191 -24.11 -11.28 -15.99
C ASP A 191 -23.14 -10.51 -15.09
N GLY A 192 -22.95 -9.23 -15.40
CA GLY A 192 -22.13 -8.30 -14.63
C GLY A 192 -20.62 -8.44 -14.81
N CYS A 193 -20.15 -9.40 -15.62
CA CYS A 193 -18.73 -9.55 -15.95
C CYS A 193 -18.45 -9.48 -17.45
N LEU A 194 -19.21 -10.19 -18.30
CA LEU A 194 -19.11 -10.05 -19.77
C LEU A 194 -20.14 -9.06 -20.33
N THR A 195 -21.19 -8.78 -19.57
CA THR A 195 -22.18 -7.77 -19.89
C THR A 195 -21.87 -6.48 -19.15
N ASN A 196 -22.16 -5.33 -19.77
CA ASN A 196 -21.97 -4.02 -19.13
C ASN A 196 -23.05 -3.69 -18.07
N GLY A 197 -23.82 -4.69 -17.63
CA GLY A 197 -24.90 -4.55 -16.66
C GLY A 197 -26.11 -3.75 -17.15
N ARG A 198 -26.23 -3.50 -18.47
CA ARG A 198 -27.37 -2.78 -19.06
C ARG A 198 -28.29 -3.77 -19.77
N ILE A 199 -29.58 -3.63 -19.48
CA ILE A 199 -30.67 -4.31 -20.19
C ILE A 199 -31.41 -3.24 -20.97
N TYR A 200 -31.55 -3.45 -22.28
CA TYR A 200 -32.32 -2.60 -23.17
C TYR A 200 -33.67 -3.28 -23.40
N VAL A 201 -34.77 -2.54 -23.26
CA VAL A 201 -36.12 -3.04 -23.52
C VAL A 201 -36.67 -2.36 -24.75
N THR A 202 -37.09 -3.14 -25.74
CA THR A 202 -37.67 -2.64 -27.00
C THR A 202 -39.18 -2.45 -26.88
N GLU A 203 -39.78 -1.71 -27.82
CA GLU A 203 -41.22 -1.41 -27.84
C GLU A 203 -42.11 -2.68 -27.91
N ASP A 204 -41.59 -3.75 -28.51
CA ASP A 204 -42.21 -5.09 -28.55
C ASP A 204 -41.95 -5.94 -27.30
N GLN A 205 -41.55 -5.32 -26.18
CA GLN A 205 -41.25 -5.95 -24.88
C GLN A 205 -40.15 -7.02 -24.94
N ARG A 206 -39.19 -6.90 -25.86
CA ARG A 206 -38.01 -7.78 -25.88
C ARG A 206 -36.87 -7.17 -25.09
N GLU A 207 -36.17 -8.02 -24.37
CA GLU A 207 -34.96 -7.66 -23.65
C GLU A 207 -33.74 -7.92 -24.55
N MET A 208 -32.86 -6.93 -24.63
CA MET A 208 -31.58 -7.03 -25.33
C MET A 208 -30.46 -6.74 -24.33
N VAL A 209 -29.43 -7.58 -24.37
CA VAL A 209 -28.23 -7.44 -23.54
C VAL A 209 -27.04 -7.19 -24.45
N SER A 210 -26.20 -6.21 -24.11
CA SER A 210 -24.98 -5.91 -24.87
C SER A 210 -23.75 -6.49 -24.19
N TYR A 211 -22.88 -7.13 -24.97
CA TYR A 211 -21.55 -7.61 -24.55
C TYR A 211 -20.47 -7.05 -25.49
N ASP A 212 -19.21 -7.01 -25.03
CA ASP A 212 -18.09 -6.54 -25.83
C ASP A 212 -17.47 -7.70 -26.63
N TYR A 213 -17.36 -7.52 -27.95
CA TYR A 213 -16.76 -8.54 -28.81
C TYR A 213 -15.28 -8.82 -28.46
N ARG A 214 -14.58 -7.86 -27.86
CA ARG A 214 -13.18 -8.03 -27.41
C ARG A 214 -13.06 -9.10 -26.32
N ASP A 215 -14.09 -9.29 -25.51
CA ASP A 215 -14.10 -10.31 -24.47
C ASP A 215 -14.15 -11.72 -25.08
N ILE A 216 -14.86 -11.89 -26.19
CA ILE A 216 -14.89 -13.14 -26.97
C ILE A 216 -13.49 -13.44 -27.53
N VAL A 217 -12.80 -12.44 -28.08
CA VAL A 217 -11.43 -12.60 -28.57
C VAL A 217 -10.49 -12.98 -27.43
N GLY A 218 -10.66 -12.38 -26.24
CA GLY A 218 -9.92 -12.76 -25.03
C GLY A 218 -10.12 -14.22 -24.65
N ILE A 219 -11.37 -14.69 -24.62
CA ILE A 219 -11.72 -16.08 -24.31
C ILE A 219 -11.12 -17.06 -25.34
N ASP A 220 -11.16 -16.72 -26.64
CA ASP A 220 -10.58 -17.56 -27.68
C ASP A 220 -9.05 -17.69 -27.56
N LEU A 221 -8.37 -16.59 -27.19
CA LEU A 221 -6.93 -16.61 -26.91
C LEU A 221 -6.58 -17.49 -25.71
N LEU A 222 -7.44 -17.54 -24.69
CA LEU A 222 -7.26 -18.43 -23.53
C LEU A 222 -7.44 -19.90 -23.93
N LYS A 223 -8.49 -20.22 -24.70
CA LYS A 223 -8.71 -21.58 -25.22
C LYS A 223 -7.55 -22.07 -26.09
N LYS A 224 -7.01 -21.21 -26.96
CA LYS A 224 -5.80 -21.50 -27.77
C LYS A 224 -4.56 -21.81 -26.95
N ARG A 225 -4.49 -21.29 -25.72
CA ARG A 225 -3.40 -21.56 -24.78
C ARG A 225 -3.67 -22.77 -23.86
N GLY A 226 -4.70 -23.57 -24.16
CA GLY A 226 -5.03 -24.78 -23.40
C GLY A 226 -5.77 -24.50 -22.09
N ILE A 227 -6.26 -23.27 -21.89
CA ILE A 227 -7.03 -22.89 -20.70
C ILE A 227 -8.50 -23.24 -20.94
N GLN A 228 -9.08 -24.02 -20.04
CA GLN A 228 -10.51 -24.30 -20.05
C GLN A 228 -11.28 -23.03 -19.67
N VAL A 229 -12.31 -22.68 -20.43
CA VAL A 229 -13.21 -21.53 -20.17
C VAL A 229 -14.64 -22.00 -20.24
#